data_AF-A0A1Q9DSQ3-F1
#
_entry.id   AF-A0A1Q9DSQ3-F1
#
_cell.length_a   1.000
_cell.length_b   1.000
_cell.length_c   1.000
_cell.angle_alpha   90.00
_cell.angle_beta   90.00
_cell.angle_gamma   90.00
#
_symmetry.space_group_name_H-M   'P 1'
#
loop_
_entity.id
_entity.type
_entity.pdbx_description
1 polymer ?
#
loop_
_entity_poly.entity_id
_entity_poly.type
_entity_poly.pdbx_seq_one_letter_code
_entity_poly.pdbx_strand_id
1 'polypeptide(L)'
;MIRGRCHGWFPSRNMLGSRGLNCLITKLSVWQRKRRKHVHVDSRALCLFVRYGTAAGGKKLFQASKNVDELDAARVETEIANARNPWVVMYYADWCPHCHHYAPVFERIASAVSPAHQGAVHFGALNCPDFLAFCMKIQVSGYPTIRTYHFKGDTGSPLGGKNPDKKMVHQQDAFVAWIRKNTPSPPQPGTEAGNLTLLGLHTVPALGTPSIKPGLRGAPRNEAGGATSVAPASVLRQTEVLRDALPALHLVDAEVAILYSLSQGAFLKGSADGTLRGQSLEELQRWLDFLSRRLPGSSHRDLKALADKTREAVGLSETGDALAVSAFQQLLLKQGLDRAPPEAGSKPDAYWRRCKGFTCGLWTLFHVLSQAKGPPETAGQELLTRIRGFVANFFGCQQCREHFLEAFDACKFDRCRLKADDTAGAALWLWKMHNDVTLRVAAENGRAMPTLWPAVEDCRACRIQPVRGNNVSLRFDEVAVLAHLRSEYWSSEWQQEHEGPSLVAGSMAEGILGVLLLTLCLVFVTIRSLRFCRRGKEAKGS
;
A
#
# COMPACT_ATOMS: atom_id res chain seq x y z
N MET A 1 -42.51 47.64 16.18
CA MET A 1 -43.02 47.60 14.79
C MET A 1 -41.89 47.04 13.94
N ILE A 2 -41.93 45.90 13.26
CA ILE A 2 -42.97 44.92 12.91
C ILE A 2 -42.39 43.50 13.15
N ARG A 3 -43.25 42.59 13.62
CA ARG A 3 -43.00 41.17 13.96
C ARG A 3 -42.90 40.27 12.71
N GLY A 4 -42.26 39.10 12.85
CA GLY A 4 -42.52 37.92 12.00
C GLY A 4 -41.51 36.77 12.18
N ARG A 5 -41.64 35.98 13.25
CA ARG A 5 -41.90 34.52 13.28
C ARG A 5 -41.17 33.65 12.23
N CYS A 6 -40.35 32.72 12.77
CA CYS A 6 -39.92 31.49 12.12
C CYS A 6 -41.13 30.57 11.87
N HIS A 7 -41.23 30.02 10.66
CA HIS A 7 -41.93 28.77 10.39
C HIS A 7 -40.99 27.88 9.57
N GLY A 8 -40.90 26.61 9.99
CA GLY A 8 -40.07 25.60 9.36
C GLY A 8 -40.59 25.20 7.99
N TRP A 9 -39.66 24.78 7.14
CA TRP A 9 -39.91 24.03 5.93
C TRP A 9 -38.73 23.07 5.71
N PHE A 10 -38.97 21.78 5.89
CA PHE A 10 -38.25 20.74 5.16
C PHE A 10 -38.88 20.64 3.77
N PRO A 11 -38.07 20.54 2.71
CA PRO A 11 -38.24 19.36 1.87
C PRO A 11 -36.91 18.71 1.43
N SER A 12 -37.10 17.48 0.97
CA SER A 12 -36.19 16.42 0.52
C SER A 12 -35.36 16.68 -0.76
N ARG A 13 -34.33 15.83 -0.93
CA ARG A 13 -33.71 15.27 -2.17
C ARG A 13 -33.45 16.18 -3.38
N ASN A 14 -32.18 16.16 -3.82
CA ASN A 14 -31.65 16.48 -5.15
C ASN A 14 -31.91 17.91 -5.68
N MET A 15 -30.91 18.79 -5.50
CA MET A 15 -30.33 19.65 -6.56
C MET A 15 -29.39 20.68 -5.92
N LEU A 16 -28.08 20.46 -6.04
CA LEU A 16 -27.08 21.53 -5.94
C LEU A 16 -26.24 21.51 -7.21
N GLY A 17 -26.90 21.94 -8.28
CA GLY A 17 -26.23 22.41 -9.49
C GLY A 17 -25.53 23.74 -9.23
N SER A 18 -24.55 24.02 -10.07
CA SER A 18 -23.51 25.06 -10.06
C SER A 18 -23.96 26.53 -10.06
N ARG A 19 -25.16 26.85 -9.53
CA ARG A 19 -25.69 28.24 -9.47
C ARG A 19 -25.86 28.81 -8.06
N GLY A 20 -25.67 28.02 -6.99
CA GLY A 20 -25.70 28.50 -5.60
C GLY A 20 -24.43 29.22 -5.12
N LEU A 21 -23.29 29.01 -5.78
CA LEU A 21 -21.98 29.50 -5.32
C LEU A 21 -21.71 30.97 -5.68
N ASN A 22 -22.33 31.48 -6.75
CA ASN A 22 -22.10 32.85 -7.22
C ASN A 22 -22.82 33.94 -6.40
N CYS A 23 -23.78 33.58 -5.55
CA CYS A 23 -24.50 34.56 -4.73
C CYS A 23 -23.80 34.86 -3.39
N LEU A 24 -22.90 33.98 -2.93
CA LEU A 24 -22.15 34.15 -1.68
C LEU A 24 -20.91 35.05 -1.85
N ILE A 25 -20.29 35.04 -3.03
CA ILE A 25 -19.06 35.79 -3.33
C ILE A 25 -19.34 37.30 -3.44
N THR A 26 -20.51 37.70 -3.95
CA THR A 26 -20.84 39.12 -4.17
C THR A 26 -21.27 39.85 -2.89
N LYS A 27 -21.65 39.13 -1.81
CA LYS A 27 -22.04 39.75 -0.52
C LYS A 27 -20.86 39.93 0.45
N LEU A 28 -19.77 39.18 0.28
CA LEU A 28 -18.54 39.35 1.08
C LEU A 28 -17.70 40.55 0.61
N SER A 29 -17.77 40.90 -0.67
CA SER A 29 -17.04 42.04 -1.26
C SER A 29 -17.60 43.42 -0.89
N VAL A 30 -18.83 43.50 -0.36
CA VAL A 30 -19.45 44.77 0.09
C VAL A 30 -19.21 45.02 1.59
N TRP A 31 -18.96 43.98 2.39
CA TRP A 31 -18.72 44.13 3.83
C TRP A 31 -17.27 44.53 4.16
N GLN A 32 -16.29 44.21 3.30
CA GLN A 32 -14.87 44.54 3.54
C GLN A 32 -14.44 45.98 3.20
N ARG A 33 -15.34 46.85 2.69
CA ARG A 33 -14.96 48.21 2.26
C ARG A 33 -15.01 49.28 3.36
N LYS A 34 -15.27 48.94 4.63
CA LYS A 34 -15.50 49.93 5.72
C LYS A 34 -14.60 49.87 6.96
N ARG A 35 -13.52 49.08 7.00
CA ARG A 35 -12.52 49.18 8.09
C ARG A 35 -11.09 49.11 7.54
N ARG A 36 -10.48 50.29 7.35
CA ARG A 36 -9.03 50.44 7.10
C ARG A 36 -8.27 50.13 8.39
N LYS A 37 -7.73 48.91 8.52
CA LYS A 37 -6.49 48.62 9.28
C LYS A 37 -5.75 47.50 8.56
N HIS A 38 -4.54 47.78 8.13
CA HIS A 38 -3.65 46.84 7.45
C HIS A 38 -3.32 45.66 8.38
N VAL A 39 -3.77 44.47 8.01
CA VAL A 39 -3.24 43.20 8.51
C VAL A 39 -2.71 42.47 7.28
N HIS A 40 -1.40 42.27 7.22
CA HIS A 40 -0.79 41.38 6.23
C HIS A 40 -1.24 39.94 6.56
N VAL A 41 -2.14 39.40 5.73
CA VAL A 41 -2.47 37.98 5.74
C VAL A 41 -1.61 37.33 4.65
N ASP A 42 -0.69 36.48 5.08
CA ASP A 42 0.16 35.66 4.22
C ASP A 42 -0.72 34.83 3.27
N SER A 43 -0.46 34.94 1.96
CA SER A 43 -1.28 34.38 0.88
C SER A 43 -1.14 32.86 0.71
N ARG A 44 -0.60 32.15 1.72
CA ARG A 44 -0.47 30.69 1.74
C ARG A 44 -1.70 29.94 2.26
N ALA A 45 -2.71 30.63 2.78
CA ALA A 45 -3.89 30.00 3.37
C ALA A 45 -5.09 29.80 2.42
N LEU A 46 -4.96 30.14 1.13
CA LEU A 46 -6.03 29.96 0.13
C LEU A 46 -5.57 29.14 -1.08
N CYS A 47 -5.06 27.94 -0.81
CA CYS A 47 -4.84 26.86 -1.79
C CYS A 47 -5.22 25.49 -1.20
N LEU A 48 -6.35 25.44 -0.48
CA LEU A 48 -6.84 24.22 0.18
C LEU A 48 -8.11 23.64 -0.46
N PHE A 49 -8.53 24.12 -1.62
CA PHE A 49 -9.54 23.46 -2.44
C PHE A 49 -9.07 23.41 -3.89
N VAL A 50 -9.17 22.22 -4.49
CA VAL A 50 -8.66 21.80 -5.81
C VAL A 50 -7.19 21.35 -5.81
N ARG A 51 -6.94 20.25 -5.09
CA ARG A 51 -5.85 19.32 -5.44
C ARG A 51 -6.34 17.86 -5.48
N TYR A 52 -7.52 17.66 -6.06
CA TYR A 52 -7.85 16.42 -6.79
C TYR A 52 -7.69 16.70 -8.29
N GLY A 53 -6.50 17.19 -8.65
CA GLY A 53 -6.06 17.14 -10.04
C GLY A 53 -5.64 15.71 -10.30
N THR A 54 -6.24 15.09 -11.31
CA THR A 54 -5.87 13.82 -11.96
C THR A 54 -4.39 13.47 -11.78
N ALA A 55 -4.07 12.79 -10.68
CA ALA A 55 -2.74 12.25 -10.46
C ALA A 55 -2.62 11.02 -11.34
N ALA A 56 -1.70 11.08 -12.30
CA ALA A 56 -1.38 10.01 -13.25
C ALA A 56 -1.38 8.65 -12.55
N GLY A 57 -2.40 7.82 -12.80
CA GLY A 57 -2.51 6.47 -12.23
C GLY A 57 -1.28 5.63 -12.57
N GLY A 58 -0.86 4.75 -11.66
CA GLY A 58 0.19 3.77 -11.97
C GLY A 58 -0.22 2.92 -13.18
N LYS A 59 0.75 2.36 -13.90
CA LYS A 59 0.44 1.47 -15.03
C LYS A 59 -0.28 0.23 -14.49
N LYS A 60 -1.57 0.10 -14.81
CA LYS A 60 -2.37 -1.08 -14.45
C LYS A 60 -1.90 -2.31 -15.23
N LEU A 61 -2.15 -3.51 -14.69
CA LEU A 61 -1.61 -4.75 -15.28
C LEU A 61 -2.19 -5.04 -16.67
N PHE A 62 -3.44 -4.68 -16.92
CA PHE A 62 -4.17 -4.97 -18.16
C PHE A 62 -4.47 -3.70 -18.98
N GLN A 63 -3.83 -2.57 -18.68
CA GLN A 63 -4.05 -1.30 -19.40
C GLN A 63 -3.83 -1.40 -20.92
N ALA A 64 -2.96 -2.30 -21.37
CA ALA A 64 -2.67 -2.53 -22.78
C ALA A 64 -3.33 -3.81 -23.34
N SER A 65 -4.15 -4.49 -22.54
CA SER A 65 -4.80 -5.74 -22.95
C SER A 65 -5.88 -5.47 -23.99
N LYS A 66 -6.02 -6.38 -24.96
CA LYS A 66 -7.09 -6.33 -25.96
C LYS A 66 -8.31 -7.17 -25.58
N ASN A 67 -8.12 -8.14 -24.69
CA ASN A 67 -9.11 -9.17 -24.38
C ASN A 67 -9.52 -9.16 -22.90
N VAL A 68 -8.92 -8.29 -22.07
CA VAL A 68 -9.24 -8.14 -20.65
C VAL A 68 -9.53 -6.67 -20.38
N ASP A 69 -10.75 -6.39 -19.95
CA ASP A 69 -11.18 -5.04 -19.61
C ASP A 69 -10.62 -4.60 -18.25
N GLU A 70 -10.01 -3.43 -18.20
CA GLU A 70 -9.72 -2.75 -16.93
C GLU A 70 -11.02 -2.19 -16.34
N LEU A 71 -11.41 -2.73 -15.19
CA LEU A 71 -12.65 -2.41 -14.50
C LEU A 71 -12.41 -1.42 -13.35
N ASP A 72 -13.49 -0.74 -12.98
CA ASP A 72 -13.62 -0.07 -11.69
C ASP A 72 -14.82 -0.65 -10.92
N ALA A 73 -15.02 -0.20 -9.69
CA ALA A 73 -16.13 -0.66 -8.84
C ALA A 73 -17.50 -0.43 -9.49
N ALA A 74 -17.71 0.71 -10.16
CA ALA A 74 -19.01 1.06 -10.74
C ALA A 74 -19.35 0.16 -11.92
N ARG A 75 -18.37 -0.16 -12.78
CA ARG A 75 -18.56 -1.08 -13.91
C ARG A 75 -18.91 -2.49 -13.43
N VAL A 76 -18.30 -2.98 -12.36
CA VAL A 76 -18.70 -4.27 -11.78
C VAL A 76 -20.15 -4.22 -11.29
N GLU A 77 -20.54 -3.16 -10.58
CA GLU A 77 -21.90 -3.02 -10.03
C GLU A 77 -22.98 -2.84 -11.11
N THR A 78 -22.66 -2.16 -12.21
CA THR A 78 -23.64 -1.78 -13.24
C THR A 78 -23.63 -2.71 -14.45
N GLU A 79 -22.45 -3.04 -14.96
CA GLU A 79 -22.28 -3.82 -16.19
C GLU A 79 -22.29 -5.32 -15.90
N ILE A 80 -21.61 -5.77 -14.84
CA ILE A 80 -21.43 -7.19 -14.56
C ILE A 80 -22.61 -7.73 -13.76
N ALA A 81 -23.06 -7.05 -12.70
CA ALA A 81 -24.10 -7.59 -11.80
C ALA A 81 -25.40 -7.98 -12.52
N ASN A 82 -25.76 -7.24 -13.57
CA ASN A 82 -26.98 -7.45 -14.36
C ASN A 82 -26.69 -7.92 -15.80
N ALA A 83 -25.47 -8.38 -16.07
CA ALA A 83 -25.08 -8.84 -17.40
C ALA A 83 -25.93 -10.05 -17.84
N ARG A 84 -26.23 -10.09 -19.15
CA ARG A 84 -26.77 -11.30 -19.79
C ARG A 84 -25.66 -12.28 -20.19
N ASN A 85 -24.48 -11.76 -20.47
CA ASN A 85 -23.32 -12.51 -20.91
C ASN A 85 -22.43 -12.88 -19.71
N PRO A 86 -21.83 -14.09 -19.69
CA PRO A 86 -20.89 -14.47 -18.64
C PRO A 86 -19.65 -13.57 -18.54
N TRP A 87 -19.17 -13.38 -17.31
CA TRP A 87 -17.93 -12.67 -17.02
C TRP A 87 -16.96 -13.51 -16.21
N VAL A 88 -15.67 -13.41 -16.53
CA VAL A 88 -14.58 -13.88 -15.67
C VAL A 88 -13.77 -12.67 -15.23
N VAL A 89 -13.77 -12.40 -13.93
CA VAL A 89 -13.14 -11.20 -13.34
C VAL A 89 -11.95 -11.59 -12.47
N MET A 90 -10.81 -10.94 -12.69
CA MET A 90 -9.62 -11.04 -11.85
C MET A 90 -9.52 -9.83 -10.90
N TYR A 91 -9.73 -10.07 -9.62
CA TYR A 91 -9.44 -9.10 -8.56
C TYR A 91 -7.99 -9.22 -8.15
N TYR A 92 -7.20 -8.17 -8.34
CA TYR A 92 -5.75 -8.23 -8.19
C TYR A 92 -5.20 -7.04 -7.39
N ALA A 93 -3.90 -7.09 -7.09
CA ALA A 93 -3.15 -5.95 -6.62
C ALA A 93 -1.88 -5.79 -7.46
N ASP A 94 -1.64 -4.58 -7.94
CA ASP A 94 -0.49 -4.21 -8.79
C ASP A 94 0.87 -4.32 -8.11
N TRP A 95 0.94 -4.46 -6.79
CA TRP A 95 2.16 -4.76 -6.04
C TRP A 95 2.39 -6.27 -5.83
N CYS A 96 1.38 -7.11 -6.09
CA CYS A 96 1.41 -8.53 -5.77
C CYS A 96 2.19 -9.33 -6.84
N PRO A 97 3.31 -10.00 -6.49
CA PRO A 97 4.10 -10.76 -7.45
C PRO A 97 3.32 -11.87 -8.17
N HIS A 98 2.41 -12.56 -7.47
CA HIS A 98 1.57 -13.59 -8.08
C HIS A 98 0.53 -13.01 -9.04
N CYS A 99 0.05 -11.78 -8.82
CA CYS A 99 -0.80 -11.09 -9.79
C CYS A 99 -0.04 -10.78 -11.07
N HIS A 100 1.20 -10.29 -10.96
CA HIS A 100 2.08 -10.06 -12.13
C HIS A 100 2.38 -11.35 -12.90
N HIS A 101 2.67 -12.44 -12.21
CA HIS A 101 2.95 -13.72 -12.85
C HIS A 101 1.70 -14.32 -13.53
N TYR A 102 0.53 -14.18 -12.89
CA TYR A 102 -0.71 -14.74 -13.40
C TYR A 102 -1.35 -13.88 -14.51
N ALA A 103 -1.10 -12.57 -14.55
CA ALA A 103 -1.65 -11.67 -15.57
C ALA A 103 -1.46 -12.19 -17.02
N PRO A 104 -0.25 -12.55 -17.49
CA PRO A 104 -0.08 -13.08 -18.85
C PRO A 104 -0.77 -14.43 -19.07
N VAL A 105 -0.96 -15.25 -18.03
CA VAL A 105 -1.76 -16.49 -18.11
C VAL A 105 -3.23 -16.13 -18.33
N PHE A 106 -3.75 -15.19 -17.54
CA PHE A 106 -5.13 -14.72 -17.63
C PHE A 106 -5.45 -14.14 -19.01
N GLU A 107 -4.54 -13.35 -19.60
CA GLU A 107 -4.69 -12.82 -20.97
C GLU A 107 -4.72 -13.93 -22.03
N ARG A 108 -3.91 -14.99 -21.88
CA ARG A 108 -3.96 -16.14 -22.79
C ARG A 108 -5.28 -16.89 -22.69
N ILE A 109 -5.82 -17.06 -21.48
CA ILE A 109 -7.13 -17.66 -21.25
C ILE A 109 -8.22 -16.84 -21.95
N ALA A 110 -8.23 -15.51 -21.73
CA ALA A 110 -9.15 -14.61 -22.40
C ALA A 110 -9.07 -14.74 -23.93
N SER A 111 -7.84 -14.67 -24.46
CA SER A 111 -7.58 -14.79 -25.91
C SER A 111 -8.01 -16.13 -26.51
N ALA A 112 -7.96 -17.22 -25.75
CA ALA A 112 -8.38 -18.55 -26.20
C ALA A 112 -9.92 -18.75 -26.17
N VAL A 113 -10.63 -17.93 -25.38
CA VAL A 113 -12.09 -18.01 -25.21
C VAL A 113 -12.81 -17.03 -26.14
N SER A 114 -12.35 -15.78 -26.26
CA SER A 114 -13.08 -14.72 -26.98
C SER A 114 -13.45 -15.09 -28.43
N PRO A 115 -12.56 -15.66 -29.27
CA PRO A 115 -12.91 -16.06 -30.64
C PRO A 115 -13.85 -17.27 -30.69
N ALA A 116 -13.68 -18.24 -29.79
CA ALA A 116 -14.43 -19.50 -29.79
C ALA A 116 -15.91 -19.33 -29.43
N HIS A 117 -16.28 -18.18 -28.84
CA HIS A 117 -17.64 -17.87 -28.41
C HIS A 117 -18.19 -16.58 -29.02
N GLN A 118 -17.59 -16.08 -30.11
CA GLN A 118 -18.02 -14.84 -30.77
C GLN A 118 -18.17 -13.65 -29.79
N GLY A 119 -17.33 -13.60 -28.75
CA GLY A 119 -17.41 -12.57 -27.72
C GLY A 119 -18.49 -12.77 -26.64
N ALA A 120 -19.12 -13.95 -26.54
CA ALA A 120 -20.16 -14.20 -25.54
C ALA A 120 -19.64 -14.26 -24.09
N VAL A 121 -18.33 -14.42 -23.87
CA VAL A 121 -17.71 -14.38 -22.52
C VAL A 121 -16.78 -13.18 -22.45
N HIS A 122 -17.01 -12.34 -21.45
CA HIS A 122 -16.20 -11.16 -21.17
C HIS A 122 -15.17 -11.45 -20.08
N PHE A 123 -14.00 -10.83 -20.19
CA PHE A 123 -12.96 -10.90 -19.18
C PHE A 123 -12.68 -9.50 -18.66
N GLY A 124 -12.56 -9.36 -17.35
CA GLY A 124 -12.20 -8.10 -16.74
C GLY A 124 -11.21 -8.28 -15.59
N ALA A 125 -10.57 -7.19 -15.21
CA ALA A 125 -9.64 -7.16 -14.09
C ALA A 125 -9.83 -5.87 -13.29
N LEU A 126 -9.74 -5.96 -11.96
CA LEU A 126 -9.91 -4.82 -11.06
C LEU A 126 -8.76 -4.78 -10.04
N ASN A 127 -8.07 -3.65 -9.99
CA ASN A 127 -7.01 -3.37 -9.02
C ASN A 127 -7.63 -2.99 -7.67
N CYS A 128 -7.67 -3.93 -6.73
CA CYS A 128 -8.32 -3.71 -5.42
C CYS A 128 -7.69 -2.60 -4.56
N PRO A 129 -6.36 -2.35 -4.57
CA PRO A 129 -5.79 -1.18 -3.91
C PRO A 129 -6.48 0.14 -4.28
N ASP A 130 -6.93 0.31 -5.53
CA ASP A 130 -7.62 1.52 -5.99
C ASP A 130 -9.09 1.57 -5.50
N PHE A 131 -9.67 0.43 -5.11
CA PHE A 131 -11.10 0.27 -4.79
C PHE A 131 -11.32 -0.60 -3.54
N LEU A 132 -10.56 -0.35 -2.47
CA LEU A 132 -10.53 -1.19 -1.28
C LEU A 132 -11.92 -1.46 -0.68
N ALA A 133 -12.72 -0.41 -0.48
CA ALA A 133 -14.06 -0.53 0.10
C ALA A 133 -14.98 -1.45 -0.72
N PHE A 134 -14.86 -1.39 -2.05
CA PHE A 134 -15.60 -2.25 -2.95
C PHE A 134 -15.13 -3.71 -2.83
N CYS A 135 -13.82 -3.97 -2.95
CA CYS A 135 -13.27 -5.32 -2.84
C CYS A 135 -13.59 -5.97 -1.49
N MET A 136 -13.60 -5.20 -0.41
CA MET A 136 -14.05 -5.64 0.91
C MET A 136 -15.54 -6.00 0.94
N LYS A 137 -16.41 -5.13 0.42
CA LYS A 137 -17.86 -5.36 0.35
C LYS A 137 -18.19 -6.68 -0.36
N ILE A 138 -17.47 -6.97 -1.45
CA ILE A 138 -17.65 -8.24 -2.18
C ILE A 138 -16.82 -9.39 -1.58
N GLN A 139 -16.10 -9.20 -0.47
CA GLN A 139 -15.32 -10.21 0.26
C GLN A 139 -14.16 -10.80 -0.56
N VAL A 140 -13.40 -9.95 -1.25
CA VAL A 140 -12.07 -10.29 -1.78
C VAL A 140 -11.05 -10.13 -0.66
N SER A 141 -10.59 -11.24 -0.10
CA SER A 141 -9.66 -11.28 1.06
C SER A 141 -8.23 -11.69 0.70
N GLY A 142 -7.93 -11.77 -0.60
CA GLY A 142 -6.62 -12.13 -1.13
C GLY A 142 -6.51 -11.93 -2.64
N TYR A 143 -5.29 -11.88 -3.13
CA TYR A 143 -4.95 -11.58 -4.51
C TYR A 143 -3.99 -12.63 -5.10
N PRO A 144 -4.15 -12.98 -6.40
CA PRO A 144 -5.35 -12.69 -7.21
C PRO A 144 -6.54 -13.56 -6.76
N THR A 145 -7.76 -13.01 -6.86
CA THR A 145 -9.01 -13.77 -6.74
C THR A 145 -9.72 -13.76 -8.08
N ILE A 146 -10.05 -14.94 -8.60
CA ILE A 146 -10.86 -15.07 -9.82
C ILE A 146 -12.32 -15.30 -9.43
N ARG A 147 -13.23 -14.60 -10.10
CA ARG A 147 -14.67 -14.79 -9.95
C ARG A 147 -15.34 -14.95 -11.29
N THR A 148 -16.32 -15.84 -11.33
CA THR A 148 -17.14 -16.08 -12.51
C THR A 148 -18.56 -15.61 -12.23
N TYR A 149 -19.21 -15.02 -13.24
CA TYR A 149 -20.55 -14.48 -13.15
C TYR A 149 -21.39 -14.99 -14.32
N HIS A 150 -22.66 -15.32 -14.05
CA HIS A 150 -23.68 -15.68 -15.06
C HIS A 150 -23.36 -16.91 -15.91
N PHE A 151 -22.54 -17.82 -15.39
CA PHE A 151 -22.34 -19.15 -15.98
C PHE A 151 -23.51 -20.07 -15.63
N LYS A 152 -23.68 -21.19 -16.36
CA LYS A 152 -24.72 -22.18 -16.06
C LYS A 152 -24.59 -22.68 -14.61
N GLY A 153 -25.70 -22.67 -13.88
CA GLY A 153 -25.77 -23.12 -12.48
C GLY A 153 -25.12 -22.16 -11.48
N ASP A 154 -24.89 -20.91 -11.87
CA ASP A 154 -24.43 -19.88 -10.94
C ASP A 154 -25.58 -19.43 -10.03
N THR A 155 -25.40 -19.66 -8.73
CA THR A 155 -26.30 -19.18 -7.65
C THR A 155 -25.59 -18.12 -6.80
N GLY A 156 -24.45 -17.61 -7.27
CA GLY A 156 -23.67 -16.58 -6.57
C GLY A 156 -24.44 -15.27 -6.43
N SER A 157 -24.03 -14.46 -5.45
CA SER A 157 -24.53 -13.07 -5.36
C SER A 157 -24.21 -12.33 -6.66
N PRO A 158 -25.13 -11.51 -7.21
CA PRO A 158 -24.88 -10.76 -8.45
C PRO A 158 -23.60 -9.93 -8.44
N LEU A 159 -23.21 -9.40 -7.26
CA LEU A 159 -21.97 -8.66 -7.07
C LEU A 159 -20.79 -9.55 -6.65
N GLY A 160 -21.10 -10.62 -5.91
CA GLY A 160 -20.11 -11.53 -5.37
C GLY A 160 -19.56 -12.52 -6.39
N GLY A 161 -20.32 -12.89 -7.42
CA GLY A 161 -19.95 -13.98 -8.32
C GLY A 161 -19.65 -15.27 -7.57
N LYS A 162 -19.00 -16.21 -8.25
CA LYS A 162 -18.57 -17.49 -7.69
C LYS A 162 -17.06 -17.65 -7.81
N ASN A 163 -16.42 -18.20 -6.78
CA ASN A 163 -15.03 -18.62 -6.85
C ASN A 163 -14.95 -19.97 -7.59
N PRO A 164 -14.31 -20.05 -8.78
CA PRO A 164 -14.02 -21.32 -9.43
C PRO A 164 -12.99 -22.13 -8.64
N ASP A 165 -12.84 -23.42 -8.97
CA ASP A 165 -11.83 -24.27 -8.35
C ASP A 165 -10.41 -23.69 -8.53
N LYS A 166 -9.67 -23.57 -7.42
CA LYS A 166 -8.35 -22.94 -7.39
C LYS A 166 -7.33 -23.67 -8.27
N LYS A 167 -7.34 -25.00 -8.27
CA LYS A 167 -6.39 -25.80 -9.08
C LYS A 167 -6.68 -25.64 -10.56
N MET A 168 -7.96 -25.63 -10.92
CA MET A 168 -8.42 -25.43 -12.29
C MET A 168 -7.99 -24.07 -12.84
N VAL A 169 -8.18 -22.98 -12.09
CA VAL A 169 -7.77 -21.63 -12.50
C VAL A 169 -6.28 -21.55 -12.84
N HIS A 170 -5.43 -22.28 -12.10
CA HIS A 170 -3.99 -22.31 -12.36
C HIS A 170 -3.59 -23.20 -13.56
N GLN A 171 -4.52 -23.98 -14.11
CA GLN A 171 -4.31 -24.83 -15.28
C GLN A 171 -5.04 -24.24 -16.48
N GLN A 172 -4.30 -23.52 -17.33
CA GLN A 172 -4.83 -22.78 -18.48
C GLN A 172 -5.86 -23.58 -19.28
N ASP A 173 -5.51 -24.79 -19.73
CA ASP A 173 -6.38 -25.60 -20.61
C ASP A 173 -7.61 -26.13 -19.88
N ALA A 174 -7.46 -26.52 -18.60
CA ALA A 174 -8.56 -26.98 -17.78
C ALA A 174 -9.58 -25.86 -17.55
N PHE A 175 -9.11 -24.63 -17.27
CA PHE A 175 -10.00 -23.51 -17.07
C PHE A 175 -10.70 -23.08 -18.37
N VAL A 176 -9.98 -23.03 -19.50
CA VAL A 176 -10.57 -22.76 -20.81
C VAL A 176 -11.66 -23.79 -21.15
N ALA A 177 -11.38 -25.08 -20.93
CA ALA A 177 -12.36 -26.15 -21.17
C ALA A 177 -13.59 -26.01 -20.27
N TRP A 178 -13.39 -25.65 -18.99
CA TRP A 178 -14.48 -25.40 -18.07
C TRP A 178 -15.35 -24.21 -18.47
N ILE A 179 -14.74 -23.08 -18.86
CA ILE A 179 -15.46 -21.89 -19.34
C ILE A 179 -16.35 -22.31 -20.52
N ARG A 180 -15.76 -22.98 -21.53
CA ARG A 180 -16.47 -23.41 -22.74
C ARG A 180 -17.66 -24.32 -22.45
N LYS A 181 -17.52 -25.23 -21.49
CA LYS A 181 -18.59 -26.15 -21.10
C LYS A 181 -19.75 -25.45 -20.37
N ASN A 182 -19.44 -24.40 -19.61
CA ASN A 182 -20.41 -23.75 -18.71
C ASN A 182 -20.97 -22.42 -19.24
N THR A 183 -20.48 -21.93 -20.39
CA THR A 183 -21.07 -20.79 -21.07
C THR A 183 -22.51 -21.11 -21.51
N PRO A 184 -23.51 -20.28 -21.15
CA PRO A 184 -24.86 -20.36 -21.68
C PRO A 184 -24.83 -20.31 -23.22
N SER A 185 -25.62 -21.15 -23.87
CA SER A 185 -25.79 -21.03 -25.32
C SER A 185 -26.41 -19.66 -25.63
N PRO A 186 -26.01 -18.97 -26.71
CA PRO A 186 -26.67 -17.73 -27.11
C PRO A 186 -28.18 -17.95 -27.20
N PRO A 187 -29.03 -17.01 -26.76
CA PRO A 187 -30.46 -17.11 -27.01
C PRO A 187 -30.66 -17.24 -28.52
N GLN A 188 -31.32 -18.33 -28.94
CA GLN A 188 -31.58 -18.53 -30.37
C GLN A 188 -32.46 -17.39 -30.88
N PRO A 189 -32.14 -16.77 -32.02
CA PRO A 189 -33.03 -15.81 -32.64
C PRO A 189 -34.30 -16.51 -33.13
N GLY A 190 -35.41 -16.31 -32.41
CA GLY A 190 -36.77 -16.45 -32.94
C GLY A 190 -37.56 -17.69 -32.53
N THR A 191 -38.42 -17.52 -31.53
CA THR A 191 -39.82 -17.92 -31.64
C THR A 191 -40.66 -16.75 -31.17
N GLU A 192 -41.55 -16.27 -32.06
CA GLU A 192 -42.39 -15.07 -31.96
C GLU A 192 -41.81 -13.78 -32.56
N ALA A 193 -41.87 -13.70 -33.90
CA ALA A 193 -42.24 -12.47 -34.59
C ALA A 193 -42.94 -12.88 -35.89
N GLY A 194 -44.20 -12.46 -36.03
CA GLY A 194 -45.05 -12.78 -37.17
C GLY A 194 -44.49 -12.27 -38.49
N ASN A 195 -44.95 -12.92 -39.56
CA ASN A 195 -44.72 -12.59 -40.95
C ASN A 195 -44.72 -11.08 -41.22
N LEU A 196 -43.56 -10.56 -41.60
CA LEU A 196 -43.48 -9.40 -42.49
C LEU A 196 -42.34 -9.63 -43.50
N THR A 197 -42.77 -9.97 -44.70
CA THR A 197 -41.97 -10.04 -45.92
C THR A 197 -41.56 -8.62 -46.32
N LEU A 198 -40.27 -8.35 -46.51
CA LEU A 198 -39.84 -7.26 -47.38
C LEU A 198 -38.47 -7.54 -48.02
N LEU A 199 -38.56 -7.95 -49.28
CA LEU A 199 -37.75 -7.65 -50.46
C LEU A 199 -36.31 -7.10 -50.26
N GLY A 200 -35.35 -7.95 -50.68
CA GLY A 200 -34.22 -7.70 -51.59
C GLY A 200 -33.39 -6.40 -51.52
N LEU A 201 -32.05 -6.54 -51.51
CA LEU A 201 -31.19 -6.25 -52.67
C LEU A 201 -29.68 -6.47 -52.36
N HIS A 202 -29.01 -7.11 -53.32
CA HIS A 202 -27.59 -7.03 -53.73
C HIS A 202 -26.44 -7.64 -52.90
N THR A 203 -25.96 -8.76 -53.45
CA THR A 203 -24.56 -9.22 -53.53
C THR A 203 -23.70 -8.27 -54.38
N VAL A 204 -22.37 -8.14 -54.13
CA VAL A 204 -21.18 -8.66 -54.89
C VAL A 204 -19.86 -8.26 -54.11
N PRO A 205 -18.60 -8.60 -54.50
CA PRO A 205 -17.77 -9.68 -53.94
C PRO A 205 -16.41 -9.25 -53.31
N ALA A 206 -15.69 -10.26 -52.80
CA ALA A 206 -14.30 -10.21 -52.33
C ALA A 206 -13.24 -10.19 -53.46
N LEU A 207 -12.15 -9.46 -53.22
CA LEU A 207 -10.81 -9.51 -53.85
C LEU A 207 -9.85 -9.10 -52.71
N GLY A 208 -8.71 -9.71 -52.38
CA GLY A 208 -7.66 -10.36 -53.14
C GLY A 208 -6.34 -9.91 -52.47
N THR A 209 -5.47 -10.85 -52.11
CA THR A 209 -4.19 -10.62 -51.40
C THR A 209 -3.14 -9.91 -52.27
N PRO A 210 -2.02 -9.44 -51.68
CA PRO A 210 -0.78 -10.15 -52.00
C PRO A 210 0.21 -10.33 -50.83
N SER A 211 1.06 -11.33 -51.05
CA SER A 211 2.17 -11.81 -50.22
C SER A 211 3.49 -11.13 -50.62
N ILE A 212 4.34 -10.75 -49.66
CA ILE A 212 5.77 -10.50 -49.88
C ILE A 212 6.59 -11.17 -48.76
N LYS A 213 7.64 -11.89 -49.15
CA LYS A 213 8.55 -12.72 -48.33
C LYS A 213 9.92 -12.01 -48.10
N PRO A 214 10.81 -12.54 -47.23
CA PRO A 214 11.72 -11.77 -46.37
C PRO A 214 13.17 -11.65 -46.88
N GLY A 215 13.95 -10.74 -46.29
CA GLY A 215 15.38 -10.55 -46.53
C GLY A 215 16.20 -10.34 -45.24
N LEU A 216 17.33 -11.03 -45.16
CA LEU A 216 18.29 -11.20 -44.06
C LEU A 216 19.39 -10.11 -43.95
N ARG A 217 20.09 -10.13 -42.79
CA ARG A 217 21.41 -9.56 -42.36
C ARG A 217 21.26 -8.39 -41.36
N GLY A 218 22.00 -8.26 -40.25
CA GLY A 218 23.13 -8.99 -39.67
C GLY A 218 24.14 -8.00 -39.05
N ALA A 219 24.23 -7.98 -37.70
CA ALA A 219 25.36 -7.57 -36.81
C ALA A 219 25.88 -6.09 -36.84
N PRO A 220 26.61 -5.59 -35.80
CA PRO A 220 27.23 -6.30 -34.67
C PRO A 220 27.03 -5.74 -33.24
N ARG A 221 27.49 -6.59 -32.30
CA ARG A 221 27.78 -6.38 -30.88
C ARG A 221 28.93 -5.39 -30.69
N ASN A 222 28.89 -4.63 -29.60
CA ASN A 222 30.09 -4.08 -28.96
C ASN A 222 30.22 -4.65 -27.54
N GLU A 223 31.29 -5.42 -27.35
CA GLU A 223 31.91 -5.70 -26.05
C GLU A 223 33.06 -4.71 -25.85
N ALA A 224 33.15 -4.13 -24.65
CA ALA A 224 34.35 -3.59 -24.01
C ALA A 224 33.92 -3.28 -22.57
N GLY A 225 34.63 -3.58 -21.50
CA GLY A 225 35.99 -4.04 -21.26
C GLY A 225 36.20 -3.76 -19.77
N GLY A 226 36.71 -4.73 -19.03
CA GLY A 226 36.90 -4.61 -17.58
C GLY A 226 37.94 -3.54 -17.24
N ALA A 227 37.58 -2.65 -16.32
CA ALA A 227 38.51 -1.78 -15.62
C ALA A 227 38.14 -1.77 -14.13
N THR A 228 38.97 -2.45 -13.32
CA THR A 228 38.96 -2.32 -11.87
C THR A 228 39.51 -0.95 -11.48
N SER A 229 38.63 0.02 -11.24
CA SER A 229 39.02 1.30 -10.63
C SER A 229 38.80 1.24 -9.13
N VAL A 230 39.88 1.37 -8.36
CA VAL A 230 39.80 1.67 -6.92
C VAL A 230 39.18 3.06 -6.78
N ALA A 231 38.07 3.17 -6.05
CA ALA A 231 37.33 4.42 -5.92
C ALA A 231 38.14 5.47 -5.13
N PRO A 232 38.12 6.76 -5.52
CA PRO A 232 38.83 7.82 -4.81
C PRO A 232 38.23 8.10 -3.42
N ALA A 233 39.02 8.65 -2.50
CA ALA A 233 38.64 8.89 -1.10
C ALA A 233 37.36 9.74 -0.91
N SER A 234 36.99 10.59 -1.87
CA SER A 234 35.71 11.32 -1.86
C SER A 234 34.50 10.43 -2.13
N VAL A 235 34.66 9.41 -2.97
CA VAL A 235 33.65 8.37 -3.21
C VAL A 235 33.58 7.44 -2.00
N LEU A 236 34.72 7.08 -1.39
CA LEU A 236 34.75 6.31 -0.15
C LEU A 236 34.02 7.05 0.99
N ARG A 237 34.27 8.35 1.14
CA ARG A 237 33.59 9.21 2.12
C ARG A 237 32.10 9.38 1.82
N GLN A 238 31.70 9.47 0.55
CA GLN A 238 30.28 9.44 0.17
C GLN A 238 29.65 8.06 0.45
N THR A 239 30.36 6.96 0.21
CA THR A 239 29.86 5.61 0.52
C THR A 239 29.76 5.37 2.02
N GLU A 240 30.66 5.94 2.83
CA GLU A 240 30.58 5.89 4.30
C GLU A 240 29.39 6.71 4.80
N VAL A 241 29.22 7.95 4.34
CA VAL A 241 28.05 8.80 4.68
C VAL A 241 26.73 8.16 4.22
N LEU A 242 26.72 7.47 3.07
CA LEU A 242 25.55 6.72 2.59
C LEU A 242 25.29 5.44 3.40
N ARG A 243 26.34 4.77 3.91
CA ARG A 243 26.20 3.60 4.82
C ARG A 243 25.71 4.01 6.19
N ASP A 244 26.18 5.13 6.74
CA ASP A 244 25.72 5.65 8.02
C ASP A 244 24.24 6.08 7.97
N ALA A 245 23.75 6.46 6.78
CA ALA A 245 22.34 6.76 6.55
C ALA A 245 21.46 5.51 6.28
N LEU A 246 22.06 4.34 6.05
CA LEU A 246 21.35 3.18 5.50
C LEU A 246 20.24 2.63 6.43
N PRO A 247 20.46 2.48 7.75
CA PRO A 247 19.38 2.13 8.68
C PRO A 247 18.21 3.12 8.61
N ALA A 248 18.50 4.42 8.55
CA ALA A 248 17.46 5.45 8.49
C ALA A 248 16.64 5.35 7.18
N LEU A 249 17.27 5.05 6.05
CA LEU A 249 16.56 4.83 4.79
C LEU A 249 15.66 3.58 4.85
N HIS A 250 16.14 2.49 5.47
CA HIS A 250 15.33 1.30 5.71
C HIS A 250 14.16 1.56 6.68
N LEU A 251 14.36 2.40 7.69
CA LEU A 251 13.29 2.80 8.60
C LEU A 251 12.20 3.58 7.85
N VAL A 252 12.56 4.51 6.96
CA VAL A 252 11.57 5.23 6.13
C VAL A 252 10.75 4.25 5.29
N ASP A 253 11.40 3.27 4.66
CA ASP A 253 10.68 2.24 3.90
C ASP A 253 9.79 1.36 4.81
N ALA A 254 10.27 1.00 6.00
CA ALA A 254 9.48 0.27 6.98
C ALA A 254 8.24 1.06 7.42
N GLU A 255 8.36 2.37 7.64
CA GLU A 255 7.24 3.27 7.97
C GLU A 255 6.21 3.33 6.84
N VAL A 256 6.65 3.50 5.59
CA VAL A 256 5.74 3.46 4.43
C VAL A 256 5.01 2.11 4.36
N ALA A 257 5.70 1.00 4.62
CA ALA A 257 5.08 -0.33 4.64
C ALA A 257 4.04 -0.49 5.76
N ILE A 258 4.27 0.10 6.94
CA ILE A 258 3.29 0.13 8.04
C ILE A 258 2.05 0.90 7.59
N LEU A 259 2.22 2.15 7.13
CA LEU A 259 1.11 3.00 6.72
C LEU A 259 0.29 2.36 5.58
N TYR A 260 0.97 1.74 4.62
CA TYR A 260 0.31 1.01 3.54
C TYR A 260 -0.47 -0.20 4.07
N SER A 261 0.12 -0.98 4.97
CA SER A 261 -0.54 -2.14 5.57
C SER A 261 -1.77 -1.74 6.39
N LEU A 262 -1.71 -0.63 7.12
CA LEU A 262 -2.84 -0.12 7.91
C LEU A 262 -3.97 0.41 7.03
N SER A 263 -3.64 1.10 5.94
CA SER A 263 -4.64 1.68 5.04
C SER A 263 -5.26 0.67 4.07
N GLN A 264 -4.49 -0.33 3.59
CA GLN A 264 -4.90 -1.26 2.54
C GLN A 264 -5.06 -2.71 3.00
N GLY A 265 -4.28 -3.15 4.00
CA GLY A 265 -4.18 -4.56 4.40
C GLY A 265 -4.98 -4.93 5.65
N ALA A 266 -5.12 -4.01 6.61
CA ALA A 266 -5.66 -4.27 7.95
C ALA A 266 -7.09 -4.86 7.95
N PHE A 267 -7.85 -4.61 6.89
CA PHE A 267 -9.25 -5.03 6.76
C PHE A 267 -9.49 -6.04 5.65
N LEU A 268 -8.45 -6.70 5.12
CA LEU A 268 -8.61 -7.76 4.10
C LEU A 268 -9.51 -8.91 4.56
N LYS A 269 -9.53 -9.21 5.86
CA LYS A 269 -10.43 -10.19 6.48
C LYS A 269 -11.63 -9.55 7.18
N GLY A 270 -11.97 -8.31 6.83
CA GLY A 270 -13.17 -7.65 7.32
C GLY A 270 -14.43 -8.31 6.78
N SER A 271 -15.49 -8.25 7.56
CA SER A 271 -16.83 -8.70 7.20
C SER A 271 -17.43 -7.82 6.10
N ALA A 272 -18.45 -8.33 5.41
CA ALA A 272 -19.11 -7.64 4.29
C ALA A 272 -19.80 -6.33 4.71
N ASP A 273 -20.12 -6.18 6.01
CA ASP A 273 -20.65 -4.96 6.62
C ASP A 273 -19.57 -3.87 6.84
N GLY A 274 -18.32 -4.13 6.45
CA GLY A 274 -17.21 -3.20 6.61
C GLY A 274 -16.66 -3.14 8.03
N THR A 275 -16.83 -4.21 8.82
CA THR A 275 -16.28 -4.31 10.17
C THR A 275 -15.21 -5.39 10.31
N LEU A 276 -14.23 -5.17 11.19
CA LEU A 276 -13.26 -6.16 11.63
C LEU A 276 -13.67 -6.66 13.03
N ARG A 277 -13.69 -7.98 13.21
CA ARG A 277 -14.14 -8.65 14.45
C ARG A 277 -13.27 -9.85 14.77
N GLY A 278 -13.43 -10.39 15.98
CA GLY A 278 -12.82 -11.64 16.42
C GLY A 278 -11.30 -11.66 16.28
N GLN A 279 -10.76 -12.79 15.82
CA GLN A 279 -9.30 -13.01 15.74
C GLN A 279 -8.57 -11.94 14.93
N SER A 280 -9.14 -11.47 13.81
CA SER A 280 -8.49 -10.45 12.98
C SER A 280 -8.40 -9.11 13.71
N LEU A 281 -9.40 -8.75 14.52
CA LEU A 281 -9.39 -7.52 15.32
C LEU A 281 -8.35 -7.62 16.45
N GLU A 282 -8.32 -8.75 17.15
CA GLU A 282 -7.32 -9.01 18.20
C GLU A 282 -5.90 -8.92 17.63
N GLU A 283 -5.65 -9.54 16.47
CA GLU A 283 -4.34 -9.48 15.82
C GLU A 283 -3.97 -8.06 15.38
N LEU A 284 -4.94 -7.23 14.98
CA LEU A 284 -4.68 -5.82 14.67
C LEU A 284 -4.23 -5.06 15.92
N GLN A 285 -4.94 -5.23 17.04
CA GLN A 285 -4.59 -4.59 18.30
C GLN A 285 -3.22 -5.04 18.82
N ARG A 286 -2.93 -6.34 18.77
CA ARG A 286 -1.62 -6.91 19.15
C ARG A 286 -0.51 -6.43 18.22
N TRP A 287 -0.79 -6.30 16.93
CA TRP A 287 0.18 -5.80 15.95
C TRP A 287 0.52 -4.33 16.19
N LEU A 288 -0.48 -3.47 16.40
CA LEU A 288 -0.26 -2.05 16.72
C LEU A 288 0.54 -1.87 18.03
N ASP A 289 0.19 -2.63 19.07
CA ASP A 289 0.93 -2.62 20.33
C ASP A 289 2.39 -3.06 20.15
N PHE A 290 2.60 -4.16 19.43
CA PHE A 290 3.93 -4.67 19.12
C PHE A 290 4.79 -3.65 18.35
N LEU A 291 4.25 -3.05 17.29
CA LEU A 291 4.96 -2.01 16.54
C LEU A 291 5.29 -0.80 17.42
N SER A 292 4.35 -0.37 18.27
CA SER A 292 4.54 0.77 19.16
C SER A 292 5.62 0.56 20.22
N ARG A 293 6.00 -0.68 20.51
CA ARG A 293 7.08 -1.00 21.46
C ARG A 293 8.44 -1.26 20.79
N ARG A 294 8.44 -1.64 19.52
CA ARG A 294 9.66 -2.08 18.80
C ARG A 294 10.24 -1.01 17.88
N LEU A 295 9.43 -0.08 17.37
CA LEU A 295 9.92 0.90 16.41
C LEU A 295 10.66 2.06 17.09
N PRO A 296 11.74 2.57 16.47
CA PRO A 296 12.46 3.73 16.95
C PRO A 296 11.72 5.06 16.67
N GLY A 297 12.20 6.16 17.26
CA GLY A 297 11.81 7.52 16.87
C GLY A 297 10.36 7.92 17.17
N SER A 298 9.83 8.86 16.37
CA SER A 298 8.45 9.34 16.51
C SER A 298 7.39 8.29 16.20
N SER A 299 7.73 7.30 15.37
CA SER A 299 6.83 6.24 14.93
C SER A 299 6.24 5.45 16.09
N HIS A 300 6.99 5.23 17.19
CA HIS A 300 6.42 4.59 18.37
C HIS A 300 5.24 5.38 18.97
N ARG A 301 5.32 6.73 18.99
CA ARG A 301 4.33 7.58 19.67
C ARG A 301 3.04 7.59 18.89
N ASP A 302 3.16 7.77 17.58
CA ASP A 302 2.01 7.83 16.69
C ASP A 302 1.28 6.48 16.65
N LEU A 303 2.02 5.37 16.62
CA LEU A 303 1.46 4.02 16.65
C LEU A 303 0.87 3.66 18.00
N LYS A 304 1.49 4.08 19.12
CA LYS A 304 0.90 3.93 20.45
C LYS A 304 -0.42 4.68 20.55
N ALA A 305 -0.45 5.94 20.11
CA ALA A 305 -1.67 6.74 20.12
C ALA A 305 -2.75 6.15 19.20
N LEU A 306 -2.37 5.57 18.06
CA LEU A 306 -3.28 4.83 17.20
C LEU A 306 -3.82 3.57 17.88
N ALA A 307 -2.97 2.79 18.56
CA ALA A 307 -3.36 1.59 19.29
C ALA A 307 -4.38 1.90 20.40
N ASP A 308 -4.12 2.95 21.19
CA ASP A 308 -5.01 3.41 22.27
C ASP A 308 -6.38 3.84 21.70
N LYS A 309 -6.40 4.69 20.68
CA LYS A 309 -7.65 5.14 20.02
C LYS A 309 -8.39 4.02 19.32
N THR A 310 -7.68 3.01 18.80
CA THR A 310 -8.31 1.84 18.19
C THR A 310 -9.05 1.02 19.23
N ARG A 311 -8.48 0.81 20.43
CA ARG A 311 -9.17 0.15 21.55
C ARG A 311 -10.40 0.93 22.00
N GLU A 312 -10.27 2.25 22.12
CA GLU A 312 -11.40 3.13 22.45
C GLU A 312 -12.53 3.01 21.41
N ALA A 313 -12.20 3.08 20.12
CA ALA A 313 -13.19 2.95 19.05
C ALA A 313 -13.90 1.59 19.05
N VAL A 314 -13.20 0.50 19.39
CA VAL A 314 -13.81 -0.83 19.56
C VAL A 314 -14.78 -0.84 20.74
N GLY A 315 -14.38 -0.28 21.89
CA GLY A 315 -15.23 -0.21 23.08
C GLY A 315 -16.48 0.66 22.91
N LEU A 316 -16.45 1.63 21.98
CA LEU A 316 -17.58 2.48 21.62
C LEU A 316 -18.51 1.85 20.56
N SER A 317 -18.15 0.71 19.97
CA SER A 317 -19.02 0.01 19.03
C SER A 317 -20.24 -0.58 19.74
N GLU A 318 -21.36 -0.73 19.03
CA GLU A 318 -22.63 -1.24 19.62
C GLU A 318 -22.46 -2.58 20.36
N THR A 319 -21.60 -3.44 19.83
CA THR A 319 -21.32 -4.78 20.38
C THR A 319 -20.06 -4.82 21.27
N GLY A 320 -19.28 -3.74 21.32
CA GLY A 320 -18.02 -3.66 22.07
C GLY A 320 -16.88 -4.51 21.52
N ASP A 321 -17.07 -5.16 20.36
CA ASP A 321 -16.15 -6.16 19.79
C ASP A 321 -15.87 -5.95 18.29
N ALA A 322 -16.20 -4.77 17.75
CA ALA A 322 -16.13 -4.46 16.33
C ALA A 322 -15.37 -3.17 16.05
N LEU A 323 -14.63 -3.16 14.95
CA LEU A 323 -14.01 -1.95 14.42
C LEU A 323 -14.50 -1.72 12.99
N ALA A 324 -15.18 -0.59 12.73
CA ALA A 324 -15.55 -0.22 11.38
C ALA A 324 -14.33 0.31 10.59
N VAL A 325 -14.22 -0.08 9.31
CA VAL A 325 -13.17 0.44 8.39
C VAL A 325 -13.17 1.96 8.38
N SER A 326 -14.36 2.56 8.24
CA SER A 326 -14.52 4.01 8.18
C SER A 326 -14.04 4.70 9.46
N ALA A 327 -14.32 4.11 10.62
CA ALA A 327 -13.82 4.62 11.90
C ALA A 327 -12.30 4.54 11.96
N PHE A 328 -11.71 3.41 11.58
CA PHE A 328 -10.25 3.24 11.58
C PHE A 328 -9.54 4.17 10.59
N GLN A 329 -10.08 4.34 9.38
CA GLN A 329 -9.56 5.30 8.39
C GLN A 329 -9.60 6.74 8.92
N GLN A 330 -10.67 7.12 9.64
CA GLN A 330 -10.72 8.42 10.31
C GLN A 330 -9.67 8.55 11.42
N LEU A 331 -9.35 7.49 12.13
CA LEU A 331 -8.25 7.50 13.12
C LEU A 331 -6.91 7.73 12.44
N LEU A 332 -6.62 7.04 11.32
CA LEU A 332 -5.40 7.25 10.53
C LEU A 332 -5.29 8.70 10.07
N LEU A 333 -6.36 9.25 9.49
CA LEU A 333 -6.43 10.65 9.03
C LEU A 333 -6.17 11.64 10.18
N LYS A 334 -6.83 11.46 11.33
CA LYS A 334 -6.68 12.35 12.49
C LYS A 334 -5.27 12.31 13.10
N GLN A 335 -4.57 11.19 12.95
CA GLN A 335 -3.18 11.03 13.41
C GLN A 335 -2.15 11.42 12.35
N GLY A 336 -2.57 11.81 11.13
CA GLY A 336 -1.66 12.09 10.02
C GLY A 336 -0.90 10.86 9.51
N LEU A 337 -1.47 9.67 9.70
CA LEU A 337 -0.93 8.36 9.30
C LEU A 337 -1.54 7.85 7.99
N ASP A 338 -2.06 8.74 7.16
CA ASP A 338 -2.71 8.48 5.87
C ASP A 338 -1.79 8.75 4.66
N ARG A 339 -0.49 8.97 4.90
CA ARG A 339 0.47 9.45 3.89
C ARG A 339 0.96 8.40 2.88
N ALA A 340 0.52 7.15 3.00
CA ALA A 340 0.83 6.08 2.05
C ALA A 340 -0.44 5.74 1.24
N PRO A 341 -0.67 6.39 0.09
CA PRO A 341 -1.86 6.16 -0.72
C PRO A 341 -1.74 4.82 -1.49
N PRO A 342 -2.83 4.32 -2.12
CA PRO A 342 -2.82 3.06 -2.88
C PRO A 342 -1.66 2.92 -3.86
N GLU A 343 -1.28 4.01 -4.51
CA GLU A 343 -0.22 4.05 -5.51
C GLU A 343 1.16 3.80 -4.92
N ALA A 344 1.35 3.95 -3.61
CA ALA A 344 2.60 3.56 -2.96
C ALA A 344 2.88 2.06 -3.10
N GLY A 345 1.87 1.23 -3.35
CA GLY A 345 2.06 -0.19 -3.63
C GLY A 345 2.91 -0.44 -4.88
N SER A 346 2.67 0.35 -5.94
CA SER A 346 3.18 0.09 -7.30
C SER A 346 4.03 1.22 -7.90
N LYS A 347 4.10 2.39 -7.27
CA LYS A 347 4.95 3.52 -7.70
C LYS A 347 6.18 3.66 -6.79
N PRO A 348 7.32 3.04 -7.15
CA PRO A 348 8.49 2.97 -6.29
C PRO A 348 9.07 4.34 -5.93
N ASP A 349 9.30 5.20 -6.92
CA ASP A 349 10.22 6.33 -6.77
C ASP A 349 9.65 7.52 -5.98
N ALA A 350 8.33 7.57 -5.78
CA ALA A 350 7.68 8.67 -5.07
C ALA A 350 7.70 8.49 -3.55
N TYR A 351 7.68 7.25 -3.08
CA TYR A 351 7.43 6.94 -1.66
C TYR A 351 8.61 6.22 -1.00
N TRP A 352 9.27 5.33 -1.74
CA TRP A 352 10.30 4.45 -1.21
C TRP A 352 11.71 5.04 -1.42
N ARG A 353 12.65 4.72 -0.53
CA ARG A 353 14.05 5.16 -0.56
C ARG A 353 14.98 4.08 -1.09
N ARG A 354 14.78 2.83 -0.68
CA ARG A 354 15.58 1.66 -1.10
C ARG A 354 14.71 0.65 -1.83
N CYS A 355 13.47 0.53 -1.41
CA CYS A 355 12.52 -0.42 -1.95
C CYS A 355 11.88 0.02 -3.25
N LYS A 356 11.31 -0.95 -3.97
CA LYS A 356 10.59 -0.73 -5.24
C LYS A 356 9.08 -0.97 -5.14
N GLY A 357 8.56 -1.09 -3.92
CA GLY A 357 7.14 -1.37 -3.69
C GLY A 357 6.89 -2.06 -2.37
N PHE A 358 5.61 -2.36 -2.13
CA PHE A 358 5.12 -2.78 -0.83
C PHE A 358 5.78 -4.05 -0.27
N THR A 359 5.99 -5.09 -1.09
CA THR A 359 6.56 -6.36 -0.60
C THR A 359 8.02 -6.22 -0.15
N CYS A 360 8.81 -5.38 -0.82
CA CYS A 360 10.16 -5.03 -0.36
C CYS A 360 10.12 -4.26 0.97
N GLY A 361 9.22 -3.28 1.06
CA GLY A 361 9.01 -2.51 2.28
C GLY A 361 8.60 -3.37 3.46
N LEU A 362 7.75 -4.35 3.22
CA LEU A 362 7.28 -5.28 4.25
C LEU A 362 8.41 -6.18 4.77
N TRP A 363 9.25 -6.72 3.88
CA TRP A 363 10.45 -7.45 4.32
C TRP A 363 11.42 -6.53 5.08
N THR A 364 11.61 -5.30 4.62
CA THR A 364 12.43 -4.30 5.31
C THR A 364 11.89 -4.03 6.72
N LEU A 365 10.58 -3.87 6.88
CA LEU A 365 9.93 -3.73 8.18
C LEU A 365 10.24 -4.92 9.09
N PHE A 366 10.09 -6.15 8.60
CA PHE A 366 10.38 -7.34 9.41
C PHE A 366 11.85 -7.40 9.84
N HIS A 367 12.78 -7.03 8.95
CA HIS A 367 14.20 -6.97 9.29
C HIS A 367 14.50 -5.87 10.30
N VAL A 368 13.95 -4.65 10.15
CA VAL A 368 14.07 -3.57 11.15
C VAL A 368 13.53 -4.01 12.52
N LEU A 369 12.34 -4.61 12.57
CA LEU A 369 11.73 -5.11 13.81
C LEU A 369 12.57 -6.22 14.45
N SER A 370 13.26 -7.04 13.66
CA SER A 370 14.13 -8.10 14.17
C SER A 370 15.38 -7.57 14.87
N GLN A 371 15.77 -6.33 14.61
CA GLN A 371 16.89 -5.67 15.28
C GLN A 371 16.45 -4.92 16.54
N ALA A 372 15.16 -4.63 16.71
CA ALA A 372 14.69 -3.91 17.89
C ALA A 372 14.79 -4.76 19.16
N LYS A 373 15.17 -4.12 20.29
CA LYS A 373 15.08 -4.73 21.63
C LYS A 373 13.63 -5.18 21.88
N GLY A 374 13.46 -6.29 22.61
CA GLY A 374 12.15 -6.81 23.00
C GLY A 374 12.09 -7.18 24.48
N PRO A 375 10.95 -7.71 24.95
CA PRO A 375 10.85 -8.27 26.29
C PRO A 375 11.91 -9.36 26.49
N PRO A 376 12.78 -9.28 27.52
CA PRO A 376 13.96 -10.13 27.63
C PRO A 376 13.68 -11.63 27.51
N GLU A 377 12.54 -12.10 28.03
CA GLU A 377 12.21 -13.53 28.10
C GLU A 377 11.56 -14.09 26.83
N THR A 378 10.97 -13.24 25.99
CA THR A 378 10.11 -13.69 24.88
C THR A 378 10.38 -12.98 23.55
N ALA A 379 11.41 -12.14 23.50
CA ALA A 379 11.64 -11.22 22.38
C ALA A 379 11.69 -11.90 21.00
N GLY A 380 12.33 -13.08 20.90
CA GLY A 380 12.48 -13.83 19.65
C GLY A 380 11.17 -14.50 19.22
N GLN A 381 10.50 -15.19 20.14
CA GLN A 381 9.22 -15.84 19.85
C GLN A 381 8.11 -14.83 19.58
N GLU A 382 8.04 -13.73 20.33
CA GLU A 382 7.07 -12.66 20.11
C GLU A 382 7.24 -12.08 18.70
N LEU A 383 8.47 -11.75 18.29
CA LEU A 383 8.76 -11.22 16.96
C LEU A 383 8.20 -12.12 15.84
N LEU A 384 8.60 -13.40 15.84
CA LEU A 384 8.19 -14.33 14.79
C LEU A 384 6.69 -14.60 14.80
N THR A 385 6.09 -14.69 16.00
CA THR A 385 4.64 -14.92 16.15
C THR A 385 3.83 -13.73 15.66
N ARG A 386 4.28 -12.50 15.94
CA ARG A 386 3.59 -11.27 15.48
C ARG A 386 3.70 -11.11 13.97
N ILE A 387 4.86 -11.39 13.37
CA ILE A 387 5.03 -11.42 11.92
C ILE A 387 4.12 -12.48 11.28
N ARG A 388 4.06 -13.69 11.83
CA ARG A 388 3.14 -14.74 11.35
C ARG A 388 1.67 -14.30 11.45
N GLY A 389 1.28 -13.70 12.58
CA GLY A 389 -0.08 -13.18 12.80
C GLY A 389 -0.45 -12.09 11.78
N PHE A 390 0.48 -11.18 11.51
CA PHE A 390 0.33 -10.17 10.45
C PHE A 390 0.14 -10.84 9.08
N VAL A 391 1.05 -11.73 8.68
CA VAL A 391 0.99 -12.40 7.37
C VAL A 391 -0.32 -13.17 7.21
N ALA A 392 -0.75 -13.86 8.26
CA ALA A 392 -1.98 -14.64 8.24
C ALA A 392 -3.24 -13.79 8.02
N ASN A 393 -3.27 -12.54 8.51
CA ASN A 393 -4.50 -11.75 8.58
C ASN A 393 -4.53 -10.52 7.67
N PHE A 394 -3.39 -9.90 7.40
CA PHE A 394 -3.31 -8.59 6.75
C PHE A 394 -2.47 -8.58 5.47
N PHE A 395 -1.82 -9.69 5.12
CA PHE A 395 -1.09 -9.78 3.86
C PHE A 395 -1.97 -10.32 2.73
N GLY A 396 -2.12 -9.51 1.67
CA GLY A 396 -3.07 -9.76 0.58
C GLY A 396 -2.62 -10.76 -0.48
N CYS A 397 -1.32 -10.98 -0.69
CA CYS A 397 -0.87 -11.99 -1.66
C CYS A 397 -1.16 -13.40 -1.11
N GLN A 398 -2.19 -14.07 -1.64
CA GLN A 398 -2.67 -15.32 -1.04
C GLN A 398 -1.61 -16.43 -1.09
N GLN A 399 -0.99 -16.65 -2.25
CA GLN A 399 0.03 -17.68 -2.44
C GLN A 399 1.28 -17.37 -1.62
N CYS A 400 1.70 -16.10 -1.56
CA CYS A 400 2.82 -15.68 -0.72
C CYS A 400 2.55 -15.98 0.77
N ARG A 401 1.33 -15.67 1.23
CA ARG A 401 0.86 -15.92 2.60
C ARG A 401 0.85 -17.42 2.90
N GLU A 402 0.27 -18.24 2.03
CA GLU A 402 0.24 -19.70 2.17
C GLU A 402 1.66 -20.27 2.29
N HIS A 403 2.56 -19.91 1.36
CA HIS A 403 3.95 -20.35 1.39
C HIS A 403 4.70 -19.94 2.68
N PHE A 404 4.47 -18.72 3.18
CA PHE A 404 5.10 -18.27 4.43
C PHE A 404 4.58 -19.04 5.64
N LEU A 405 3.25 -19.21 5.74
CA LEU A 405 2.63 -19.92 6.85
C LEU A 405 3.01 -21.40 6.86
N GLU A 406 3.03 -22.05 5.71
CA GLU A 406 3.46 -23.45 5.58
C GLU A 406 4.91 -23.62 6.05
N ALA A 407 5.83 -22.77 5.57
CA ALA A 407 7.23 -22.81 6.01
C ALA A 407 7.38 -22.53 7.51
N PHE A 408 6.61 -21.59 8.05
CA PHE A 408 6.61 -21.27 9.47
C PHE A 408 6.13 -22.46 10.31
N ASP A 409 4.97 -23.02 9.95
CA ASP A 409 4.28 -24.06 10.70
C ASP A 409 5.02 -25.42 10.58
N ALA A 410 5.68 -25.66 9.45
CA ALA A 410 6.58 -26.80 9.23
C ALA A 410 7.95 -26.66 9.92
N CYS A 411 8.15 -25.63 10.77
CA CYS A 411 9.40 -25.39 11.49
C CYS A 411 10.63 -25.27 10.57
N LYS A 412 10.48 -24.76 9.34
CA LYS A 412 11.58 -24.63 8.37
C LYS A 412 12.77 -23.88 8.99
N PHE A 413 13.99 -24.29 8.65
CA PHE A 413 15.24 -23.78 9.25
C PHE A 413 15.30 -23.90 10.78
N ASP A 414 14.82 -25.03 11.32
CA ASP A 414 14.84 -25.37 12.74
C ASP A 414 14.16 -24.32 13.65
N ARG A 415 13.20 -23.55 13.11
CA ARG A 415 12.50 -22.46 13.85
C ARG A 415 12.01 -22.88 15.23
N CYS A 416 11.45 -24.08 15.32
CA CYS A 416 10.82 -24.58 16.56
C CYS A 416 11.83 -24.97 17.65
N ARG A 417 13.13 -24.97 17.34
CA ARG A 417 14.21 -25.14 18.32
C ARG A 417 14.74 -23.82 18.87
N LEU A 418 14.33 -22.68 18.30
CA LEU A 418 14.71 -21.36 18.81
C LEU A 418 14.12 -21.17 20.21
N LYS A 419 14.95 -20.65 21.13
CA LYS A 419 14.49 -20.28 22.47
C LYS A 419 13.59 -19.05 22.40
N ALA A 420 12.73 -18.87 23.40
CA ALA A 420 11.77 -17.78 23.41
C ALA A 420 12.42 -16.39 23.38
N ASP A 421 13.57 -16.24 24.03
CA ASP A 421 14.38 -15.03 24.14
C ASP A 421 15.34 -14.82 22.95
N ASP A 422 15.52 -15.81 22.08
CA ASP A 422 16.53 -15.82 21.02
C ASP A 422 16.20 -14.91 19.83
N THR A 423 16.41 -13.61 20.02
CA THR A 423 16.17 -12.59 19.00
C THR A 423 17.15 -12.70 17.84
N ALA A 424 18.40 -13.08 18.13
CA ALA A 424 19.44 -13.28 17.12
C ALA A 424 19.09 -14.44 16.17
N GLY A 425 18.68 -15.58 16.73
CA GLY A 425 18.20 -16.72 15.96
C GLY A 425 16.93 -16.41 15.16
N ALA A 426 16.01 -15.61 15.72
CA ALA A 426 14.83 -15.14 14.99
C ALA A 426 15.19 -14.23 13.80
N ALA A 427 16.14 -13.31 13.95
CA ALA A 427 16.65 -12.48 12.86
C ALA A 427 17.32 -13.32 11.76
N LEU A 428 18.15 -14.29 12.14
CA LEU A 428 18.77 -15.24 11.20
C LEU A 428 17.73 -16.11 10.49
N TRP A 429 16.68 -16.54 11.18
CA TRP A 429 15.58 -17.28 10.58
C TRP A 429 14.85 -16.45 9.51
N LEU A 430 14.53 -15.18 9.81
CA LEU A 430 13.92 -14.27 8.84
C LEU A 430 14.82 -14.06 7.61
N TRP A 431 16.13 -13.91 7.82
CA TRP A 431 17.11 -13.81 6.75
C TRP A 431 17.17 -15.07 5.87
N LYS A 432 17.26 -16.27 6.47
CA LYS A 432 17.22 -17.56 5.75
C LYS A 432 15.94 -17.70 4.93
N MET A 433 14.80 -17.38 5.54
CA MET A 433 13.50 -17.37 4.87
C MET A 433 13.45 -16.41 3.69
N HIS A 434 13.97 -15.18 3.84
CA HIS A 434 13.94 -14.20 2.75
C HIS A 434 14.81 -14.62 1.55
N ASN A 435 15.99 -15.20 1.82
CA ASN A 435 16.85 -15.78 0.78
C ASN A 435 16.21 -17.00 0.09
N ASP A 436 15.56 -17.87 0.85
CA ASP A 436 14.83 -19.02 0.30
C ASP A 436 13.67 -18.59 -0.61
N VAL A 437 12.90 -17.58 -0.20
CA VAL A 437 11.86 -16.97 -1.04
C VAL A 437 12.47 -16.39 -2.31
N THR A 438 13.65 -15.75 -2.22
CA THR A 438 14.36 -15.18 -3.37
C THR A 438 14.73 -16.25 -4.39
N LEU A 439 15.27 -17.39 -3.94
CA LEU A 439 15.57 -18.53 -4.80
C LEU A 439 14.31 -19.15 -5.42
N ARG A 440 13.29 -19.40 -4.60
CA ARG A 440 12.04 -20.02 -5.06
C ARG A 440 11.35 -19.17 -6.12
N VAL A 441 11.18 -17.87 -5.85
CA VAL A 441 10.52 -16.94 -6.79
C VAL A 441 11.31 -16.86 -8.10
N ALA A 442 12.64 -16.89 -8.07
CA ALA A 442 13.42 -16.93 -9.30
C ALA A 442 13.16 -18.22 -10.11
N ALA A 443 13.15 -19.38 -9.43
CA ALA A 443 12.88 -20.68 -10.05
C ALA A 443 11.45 -20.76 -10.64
N GLU A 444 10.42 -20.35 -9.87
CA GLU A 444 9.01 -20.32 -10.31
C GLU A 444 8.81 -19.44 -11.56
N ASN A 445 9.64 -18.40 -11.72
CA ASN A 445 9.58 -17.48 -12.86
C ASN A 445 10.55 -17.83 -14.00
N GLY A 446 11.24 -18.98 -13.94
CA GLY A 446 12.22 -19.38 -14.96
C GLY A 446 13.38 -18.39 -15.11
N ARG A 447 13.72 -17.66 -14.04
CA ARG A 447 14.82 -16.67 -14.03
C ARG A 447 16.12 -17.34 -13.63
N ALA A 448 17.24 -16.73 -14.03
CA ALA A 448 18.56 -17.15 -13.55
C ALA A 448 18.63 -17.08 -12.02
N MET A 449 19.42 -17.98 -11.43
CA MET A 449 19.61 -18.02 -9.98
C MET A 449 20.13 -16.67 -9.47
N PRO A 450 19.40 -16.00 -8.55
CA PRO A 450 19.79 -14.70 -8.05
C PRO A 450 20.95 -14.84 -7.06
N THR A 451 21.71 -13.76 -6.91
CA THR A 451 22.68 -13.64 -5.81
C THR A 451 21.94 -13.63 -4.49
N LEU A 452 22.32 -14.53 -3.57
CA LEU A 452 21.80 -14.53 -2.20
C LEU A 452 22.31 -13.31 -1.44
N TRP A 453 21.47 -12.71 -0.62
CA TRP A 453 21.83 -11.55 0.19
C TRP A 453 22.48 -11.97 1.53
N PRO A 454 23.49 -11.25 2.04
CA PRO A 454 24.21 -10.19 1.35
C PRO A 454 25.13 -10.74 0.25
N ALA A 455 25.32 -9.98 -0.82
CA ALA A 455 26.29 -10.33 -1.84
C ALA A 455 27.72 -10.26 -1.26
N VAL A 456 28.71 -10.85 -1.94
CA VAL A 456 30.12 -10.88 -1.44
C VAL A 456 30.68 -9.46 -1.35
N GLU A 457 30.27 -8.61 -2.29
CA GLU A 457 30.58 -7.19 -2.40
C GLU A 457 29.96 -6.36 -1.27
N ASP A 458 28.79 -6.75 -0.76
CA ASP A 458 28.11 -6.07 0.34
C ASP A 458 28.67 -6.50 1.70
N CYS A 459 28.97 -7.80 1.85
CA CYS A 459 29.58 -8.34 3.07
C CYS A 459 30.51 -9.53 2.76
N ARG A 460 31.80 -9.23 2.58
CA ARG A 460 32.82 -10.26 2.36
C ARG A 460 32.98 -11.19 3.57
N ALA A 461 32.92 -10.64 4.78
CA ALA A 461 33.03 -11.41 6.03
C ALA A 461 31.88 -12.41 6.21
N CYS A 462 30.72 -12.15 5.60
CA CYS A 462 29.56 -13.03 5.67
C CYS A 462 29.74 -14.33 4.86
N ARG A 463 30.82 -14.48 4.08
CA ARG A 463 31.02 -15.60 3.16
C ARG A 463 32.19 -16.45 3.62
N ILE A 464 31.91 -17.73 3.87
CA ILE A 464 32.93 -18.72 4.19
C ILE A 464 33.59 -19.16 2.89
N GLN A 465 34.90 -18.90 2.75
CA GLN A 465 35.66 -19.37 1.59
C GLN A 465 35.74 -20.90 1.59
N PRO A 466 35.67 -21.55 0.42
CA PRO A 466 35.87 -22.99 0.34
C PRO A 466 37.28 -23.36 0.79
N VAL A 467 37.38 -24.35 1.68
CA VAL A 467 38.66 -25.01 1.98
C VAL A 467 39.10 -25.71 0.68
N ARG A 468 40.35 -25.50 0.25
CA ARG A 468 40.91 -26.06 -1.00
C ARG A 468 40.57 -27.56 -1.12
N GLY A 469 39.89 -27.93 -2.21
CA GLY A 469 39.65 -29.34 -2.57
C GLY A 469 38.18 -29.75 -2.72
N ASN A 470 37.22 -28.94 -2.28
CA ASN A 470 35.79 -29.24 -2.44
C ASN A 470 35.08 -28.17 -3.27
N ASN A 471 34.43 -28.59 -4.37
CA ASN A 471 33.53 -27.80 -5.21
C ASN A 471 32.21 -27.54 -4.44
N VAL A 472 32.28 -26.76 -3.36
CA VAL A 472 31.12 -26.45 -2.52
C VAL A 472 30.86 -24.96 -2.56
N SER A 473 29.65 -24.63 -2.99
CA SER A 473 29.01 -23.31 -2.93
C SER A 473 29.38 -22.52 -1.67
N LEU A 474 29.67 -21.23 -1.82
CA LEU A 474 29.93 -20.26 -0.74
C LEU A 474 28.87 -20.38 0.38
N ARG A 475 29.25 -20.95 1.54
CA ARG A 475 28.40 -20.98 2.75
C ARG A 475 28.44 -19.62 3.45
N PHE A 476 27.42 -19.33 4.25
CA PHE A 476 27.37 -18.10 5.05
C PHE A 476 27.96 -18.31 6.45
N ASP A 477 28.68 -17.31 6.94
CA ASP A 477 29.04 -17.17 8.36
C ASP A 477 27.89 -16.45 9.06
N GLU A 478 27.12 -17.16 9.87
CA GLU A 478 25.90 -16.62 10.51
C GLU A 478 26.20 -15.53 11.54
N VAL A 479 27.38 -15.54 12.17
CA VAL A 479 27.78 -14.49 13.13
C VAL A 479 28.07 -13.21 12.38
N ALA A 480 28.82 -13.29 11.28
CA ALA A 480 29.08 -12.14 10.43
C ALA A 480 27.80 -11.62 9.74
N VAL A 481 26.90 -12.51 9.32
CA VAL A 481 25.59 -12.13 8.77
C VAL A 481 24.75 -11.38 9.81
N LEU A 482 24.71 -11.84 11.06
CA LEU A 482 23.98 -11.15 12.12
C LEU A 482 24.52 -9.74 12.37
N ALA A 483 25.85 -9.60 12.42
CA ALA A 483 26.49 -8.28 12.54
C ALA A 483 26.15 -7.37 11.34
N HIS A 484 26.10 -7.91 10.14
CA HIS A 484 25.71 -7.17 8.94
C HIS A 484 24.24 -6.77 8.94
N LEU A 485 23.32 -7.68 9.30
CA LEU A 485 21.90 -7.36 9.50
C LEU A 485 21.72 -6.19 10.48
N ARG A 486 22.50 -6.20 11.57
CA ARG A 486 22.48 -5.13 12.57
C ARG A 486 22.91 -3.80 11.98
N SER A 487 24.01 -3.75 11.24
CA SER A 487 24.50 -2.50 10.62
C SER A 487 23.60 -1.97 9.52
N GLU A 488 22.90 -2.85 8.80
CA GLU A 488 22.02 -2.47 7.67
C GLU A 488 20.67 -1.92 8.15
N TYR A 489 20.10 -2.52 9.20
CA TYR A 489 18.72 -2.26 9.60
C TYR A 489 18.56 -1.52 10.92
N TRP A 490 19.64 -1.19 11.63
CA TRP A 490 19.54 -0.56 12.95
C TRP A 490 20.64 0.46 13.24
N SER A 491 20.23 1.63 13.76
CA SER A 491 21.16 2.62 14.34
C SER A 491 21.27 2.46 15.85
N SER A 492 22.49 2.51 16.39
CA SER A 492 22.75 2.52 17.84
C SER A 492 22.14 3.72 18.54
N GLU A 493 21.93 4.84 17.84
CA GLU A 493 21.36 6.07 18.39
C GLU A 493 19.91 5.88 18.85
N TRP A 494 19.16 5.02 18.16
CA TRP A 494 17.74 4.77 18.44
C TRP A 494 17.48 4.08 19.78
N GLN A 495 18.48 3.40 20.34
CA GLN A 495 18.36 2.81 21.67
C GLN A 495 18.38 3.87 22.78
N GLN A 496 18.99 5.03 22.55
CA GLN A 496 19.08 6.11 23.54
C GLN A 496 17.77 6.89 23.66
N GLU A 497 16.98 7.00 22.58
CA GLU A 497 15.71 7.75 22.58
C GLU A 497 14.59 7.10 23.40
N HIS A 498 14.65 5.78 23.65
CA HIS A 498 13.66 5.07 24.48
C HIS A 498 13.95 5.18 25.98
N GLU A 499 15.18 5.54 26.34
CA GLU A 499 15.67 5.61 27.73
C GLU A 499 15.89 7.07 28.20
N GLY A 500 15.77 8.06 27.30
CA GLY A 500 15.92 9.48 27.62
C GLY A 500 14.63 10.18 28.06
N PRO A 501 14.67 11.14 29.01
CA PRO A 501 13.53 12.00 29.27
C PRO A 501 13.20 12.85 28.04
N SER A 502 11.90 13.06 27.81
CA SER A 502 11.34 13.82 26.68
C SER A 502 12.11 15.11 26.38
N LEU A 503 12.66 15.23 25.16
CA LEU A 503 13.23 16.47 24.61
C LEU A 503 12.23 17.63 24.54
N VAL A 504 10.93 17.37 24.73
CA VAL A 504 9.89 18.40 24.82
C VAL A 504 9.83 19.04 26.21
N ALA A 505 10.37 18.40 27.25
CA ALA A 505 10.46 19.00 28.59
C ALA A 505 11.56 20.07 28.69
N GLY A 506 12.63 19.95 27.90
CA GLY A 506 13.72 20.95 27.85
C GLY A 506 13.37 22.20 27.05
N SER A 507 12.64 22.05 25.94
CA SER A 507 12.33 23.17 25.04
C SER A 507 11.22 24.10 25.55
N MET A 508 10.26 23.60 26.34
CA MET A 508 9.21 24.45 26.89
C MET A 508 9.72 25.38 28.01
N ALA A 509 10.70 24.94 28.81
CA ALA A 509 11.28 25.77 29.86
C ALA A 509 12.10 26.94 29.29
N GLU A 510 12.88 26.70 28.23
CA GLU A 510 13.66 27.75 27.55
C GLU A 510 12.76 28.70 26.75
N GLY A 511 11.70 28.19 26.11
CA GLY A 511 10.71 29.01 25.41
C GLY A 511 9.90 29.92 26.34
N ILE A 512 9.48 29.42 27.50
CA ILE A 512 8.72 30.22 28.49
C ILE A 512 9.64 31.29 29.12
N LEU A 513 10.90 30.96 29.40
CA LEU A 513 11.87 31.93 29.92
C LEU A 513 12.18 33.02 28.88
N GLY A 514 12.31 32.67 27.61
CA GLY A 514 12.50 33.61 26.51
C GLY A 514 11.31 34.56 26.32
N VAL A 515 10.08 34.05 26.40
CA VAL A 515 8.85 34.86 26.30
C VAL A 515 8.67 35.77 27.53
N LEU A 516 9.03 35.30 28.73
CA LEU A 516 9.00 36.12 29.94
C LEU A 516 10.07 37.24 29.91
N LEU A 517 11.25 36.96 29.39
CA LEU A 517 12.32 37.97 29.23
C LEU A 517 11.96 39.01 28.16
N LEU A 518 11.35 38.60 27.06
CA LEU A 518 10.87 39.50 26.00
C LEU A 518 9.71 40.39 26.49
N THR A 519 8.78 39.84 27.26
CA THR A 519 7.66 40.62 27.84
C THR A 519 8.16 41.59 28.91
N LEU A 520 9.11 41.21 29.76
CA LEU A 520 9.77 42.11 30.71
C LEU A 520 10.54 43.24 30.01
N CYS A 521 11.26 42.94 28.92
CA CYS A 521 11.94 43.97 28.12
C CYS A 521 10.96 44.96 27.48
N LEU A 522 9.85 44.48 26.91
CA LEU A 522 8.81 45.33 26.33
C LEU A 522 8.15 46.22 27.39
N VAL A 523 7.87 45.70 28.57
CA VAL A 523 7.35 46.49 29.70
C VAL A 523 8.36 47.56 30.11
N PHE A 524 9.65 47.23 30.19
CA PHE A 524 10.69 48.19 30.56
C PHE A 524 10.85 49.32 29.53
N VAL A 525 10.82 48.99 28.23
CA VAL A 525 10.86 49.97 27.12
C VAL A 525 9.62 50.86 27.13
N THR A 526 8.45 50.29 27.42
CA THR A 526 7.19 51.07 27.52
C THR A 526 7.22 52.02 28.72
N ILE A 527 7.69 51.58 29.88
CA ILE A 527 7.85 52.43 31.07
C ILE A 527 8.88 53.54 30.83
N ARG A 528 10.00 53.26 30.16
CA ARG A 528 11.01 54.27 29.79
C ARG A 528 10.44 55.31 28.82
N SER A 529 9.65 54.86 27.85
CA SER A 529 9.01 55.73 26.85
C SER A 529 7.95 56.64 27.49
N LEU A 530 7.17 56.11 28.46
CA LEU A 530 6.21 56.90 29.23
C LEU A 530 6.88 57.93 30.15
N ARG A 531 8.03 57.59 30.78
CA ARG A 531 8.83 58.56 31.56
C ARG A 531 9.45 59.64 30.68
N PHE A 532 9.86 59.31 29.46
CA PHE A 532 10.39 60.29 28.50
C PHE A 532 9.30 61.26 28.00
N CYS A 533 8.09 60.74 27.71
CA CYS A 533 6.93 61.58 27.37
C CYS A 533 6.47 62.48 28.52
N ARG A 534 6.62 62.04 29.78
CA ARG A 534 6.29 62.86 30.96
C ARG A 534 7.29 64.00 31.17
N ARG A 535 8.60 63.74 30.99
CA ARG A 535 9.64 64.79 31.03
C ARG A 535 9.56 65.77 29.85
N GLY A 536 9.12 65.32 28.67
CA GLY A 536 8.90 66.19 27.52
C GLY A 536 7.69 67.13 27.63
N LYS A 537 6.73 66.83 28.51
CA LYS A 537 5.58 67.71 28.80
C LYS A 537 5.88 68.75 29.88
N GLU A 538 6.81 68.48 30.79
CA GLU A 538 7.27 69.45 31.81
C GLU A 538 8.26 70.49 31.25
N ALA A 539 8.93 70.21 30.12
CA ALA A 539 9.87 71.13 29.46
C ALA A 539 9.24 72.07 28.40
N LYS A 540 7.90 72.07 28.26
CA LYS A 540 7.16 72.97 27.34
C LYS A 540 6.13 73.86 28.06
N GLY A 541 6.25 73.97 29.37
CA GLY A 541 5.45 74.86 30.21
C GLY A 541 6.35 75.69 31.14
N SER A 542 7.26 76.47 30.55
CA SER A 542 7.91 77.63 31.16
C SER A 542 8.16 78.68 30.09
#